data_AF-A0A7J8BG03-F1
#
_entry.id   AF-A0A7J8BG03-F1
#
_cell.length_a   1.000
_cell.length_b   1.000
_cell.length_c   1.000
_cell.angle_alpha   90.00
_cell.angle_beta   90.00
_cell.angle_gamma   90.00
#
_symmetry.space_group_name_H-M   'P 1'
#
loop_
_entity.id
_entity.type
_entity.pdbx_description
1 polymer ?
#
loop_
_entity_poly.entity_id
_entity_poly.type
_entity_poly.pdbx_seq_one_letter_code
_entity_poly.pdbx_strand_id
1 'polypeptide(L)'
;MAEASNAEAGGGCAERAPERPSAESAPPGPAISRMKLLDTTVDTFLEKLVAAGSFQRFSDCYKPFHQLQPEMTRRLHDRFIAQLRTSVREEVAEIKAEGNLEAVLSTLDAIVEEGKAREEPAWRPSGVPEKDMRSALAPGLLQQRDTLRRRVQRQEAENRQLAVAVRAGRRQLEALRLQGQARWQAWQAVHRGQEELAAVLRGPE
;
A
#
# COMPACT_ATOMS: atom_id res chain seq x y z
N MET A 1 -30.19 29.07 30.26
CA MET A 1 -29.95 30.24 29.40
C MET A 1 -30.02 29.72 27.96
N ALA A 2 -31.18 29.76 27.30
CA ALA A 2 -31.76 30.89 26.53
C ALA A 2 -30.87 31.21 25.30
N GLU A 3 -31.23 30.66 24.13
CA GLU A 3 -31.77 31.34 22.90
C GLU A 3 -30.67 32.12 22.12
N ALA A 4 -30.51 32.07 20.79
CA ALA A 4 -31.46 32.07 19.66
C ALA A 4 -30.78 31.47 18.39
N SER A 5 -31.46 30.73 17.48
CA SER A 5 -32.18 31.15 16.24
C SER A 5 -31.29 31.95 15.25
N ASN A 6 -31.20 31.73 13.93
CA ASN A 6 -32.06 31.26 12.83
C ASN A 6 -31.14 30.73 11.70
N ALA A 7 -31.42 29.67 10.95
CA ALA A 7 -32.36 29.55 9.82
C ALA A 7 -32.06 30.49 8.63
N GLU A 8 -31.38 29.98 7.60
CA GLU A 8 -31.66 30.33 6.20
C GLU A 8 -31.68 29.07 5.33
N ALA A 9 -32.85 28.84 4.75
CA ALA A 9 -33.12 27.87 3.71
C ALA A 9 -32.82 28.52 2.36
N GLY A 10 -31.78 28.05 1.68
CA GLY A 10 -31.49 28.36 0.29
C GLY A 10 -31.76 27.15 -0.59
N GLY A 11 -33.00 27.05 -1.10
CA GLY A 11 -33.35 26.09 -2.15
C GLY A 11 -32.68 26.48 -3.47
N GLY A 12 -32.10 25.49 -4.16
CA GLY A 12 -31.46 25.70 -5.45
C GLY A 12 -31.31 24.40 -6.24
N CYS A 13 -32.29 24.13 -7.09
CA CYS A 13 -32.24 23.37 -8.35
C CYS A 13 -31.35 22.11 -8.41
N ALA A 14 -31.95 20.94 -8.21
CA ALA A 14 -31.38 19.68 -8.70
C ALA A 14 -31.60 19.59 -10.23
N GLU A 15 -30.64 20.07 -11.01
CA GLU A 15 -30.57 19.76 -12.45
C GLU A 15 -30.33 18.25 -12.63
N ARG A 16 -31.34 17.56 -13.16
CA ARG A 16 -31.20 16.20 -13.70
C ARG A 16 -30.33 16.28 -14.95
N ALA A 17 -29.07 15.86 -14.83
CA ALA A 17 -28.23 15.57 -15.99
C ALA A 17 -28.82 14.39 -16.78
N PRO A 18 -28.85 14.45 -18.12
CA PRO A 18 -29.43 13.39 -18.94
C PRO A 18 -28.49 12.18 -18.97
N GLU A 19 -29.01 11.02 -18.60
CA GLU A 19 -28.37 9.73 -18.80
C GLU A 19 -28.01 9.57 -20.28
N ARG A 20 -26.70 9.48 -20.57
CA ARG A 20 -26.24 9.08 -21.90
C ARG A 20 -26.49 7.59 -22.07
N PRO A 21 -26.99 7.13 -23.23
CA PRO A 21 -27.18 5.72 -23.47
C PRO A 21 -25.81 5.04 -23.48
N SER A 22 -25.68 4.00 -22.66
CA SER A 22 -24.53 3.10 -22.63
C SER A 22 -24.24 2.59 -24.03
N ALA A 23 -23.04 2.91 -24.54
CA ALA A 23 -22.52 2.32 -25.75
C ALA A 23 -22.30 0.82 -25.50
N GLU A 24 -23.09 0.03 -26.20
CA GLU A 24 -23.02 -1.42 -26.27
C GLU A 24 -21.60 -1.85 -26.70
N SER A 25 -20.87 -2.44 -25.76
CA SER A 25 -19.50 -2.91 -25.98
C SER A 25 -19.52 -4.20 -26.81
N ALA A 26 -19.10 -4.08 -28.07
CA ALA A 26 -18.74 -5.19 -28.94
C ALA A 26 -17.71 -6.13 -28.25
N PRO A 27 -17.66 -7.43 -28.61
CA PRO A 27 -16.80 -8.39 -27.94
C PRO A 27 -15.32 -7.99 -28.02
N PRO A 28 -14.54 -8.21 -26.94
CA PRO A 28 -13.16 -7.78 -26.90
C PRO A 28 -12.35 -8.58 -27.93
N GLY A 29 -12.00 -7.91 -29.02
CA GLY A 29 -10.98 -8.41 -29.93
C GLY A 29 -9.67 -8.67 -29.18
N PRO A 30 -8.76 -9.51 -29.72
CA PRO A 30 -7.49 -9.80 -29.08
C PRO A 30 -6.80 -8.48 -28.73
N ALA A 31 -6.51 -8.26 -27.45
CA ALA A 31 -5.91 -7.03 -26.97
C ALA A 31 -4.57 -6.84 -27.68
N ILE A 32 -4.53 -5.88 -28.61
CA ILE A 32 -3.30 -5.53 -29.33
C ILE A 32 -2.34 -4.98 -28.27
N SER A 33 -1.17 -5.61 -28.14
CA SER A 33 -0.15 -5.14 -27.18
C SER A 33 0.19 -3.68 -27.46
N ARG A 34 0.36 -2.89 -26.39
CA ARG A 34 0.70 -1.47 -26.48
C ARG A 34 2.00 -1.21 -27.22
N MET A 35 2.95 -2.15 -27.17
CA MET A 35 4.18 -2.07 -27.95
C MET A 35 3.91 -2.08 -29.46
N LYS A 36 3.04 -2.99 -29.92
CA LYS A 36 2.64 -3.06 -31.33
C LYS A 36 1.86 -1.81 -31.76
N LEU A 37 1.07 -1.23 -30.87
CA LEU A 37 0.39 0.04 -31.13
C LEU A 37 1.40 1.18 -31.30
N LEU A 38 2.45 1.22 -30.48
CA LEU A 38 3.54 2.20 -30.62
C LEU A 38 4.26 2.03 -31.97
N ASP A 39 4.63 0.81 -32.33
CA ASP A 39 5.26 0.51 -33.63
C ASP A 39 4.40 0.99 -34.80
N THR A 40 3.12 0.62 -34.77
CA THR A 40 2.14 1.00 -35.80
C THR A 40 1.98 2.51 -35.90
N THR A 41 2.01 3.22 -34.75
CA THR A 41 1.88 4.68 -34.71
C THR A 41 3.10 5.35 -35.35
N VAL A 42 4.31 4.85 -35.06
CA VAL A 42 5.55 5.35 -35.65
C VAL A 42 5.60 5.09 -37.15
N ASP A 43 5.20 3.90 -37.58
CA ASP A 43 5.10 3.56 -39.01
C ASP A 43 4.13 4.48 -39.74
N THR A 44 2.93 4.67 -39.17
CA THR A 44 1.90 5.56 -39.73
C THR A 44 2.41 7.00 -39.80
N PHE A 45 3.10 7.48 -38.76
CA PHE A 45 3.72 8.81 -38.76
C PHE A 45 4.73 8.98 -39.90
N LEU A 46 5.65 8.02 -40.08
CA LEU A 46 6.65 8.06 -41.15
C LEU A 46 6.01 8.02 -42.54
N GLU A 47 4.94 7.25 -42.72
CA GLU A 47 4.18 7.24 -43.97
C GLU A 47 3.58 8.61 -44.29
N LYS A 48 2.91 9.24 -43.31
CA LYS A 48 2.31 10.56 -43.49
C LYS A 48 3.35 11.64 -43.74
N LEU A 49 4.50 11.56 -43.07
CA LEU A 49 5.62 12.48 -43.27
C LEU A 49 6.14 12.39 -44.70
N VAL A 50 6.37 11.17 -45.21
CA VAL A 50 6.85 10.99 -46.59
C VAL A 50 5.79 11.37 -47.63
N ALA A 51 4.51 11.12 -47.37
CA ALA A 51 3.45 11.58 -48.24
C ALA A 51 3.40 13.12 -48.33
N ALA A 52 3.63 13.81 -47.20
CA ALA A 52 3.69 15.27 -47.17
C ALA A 52 4.94 15.83 -47.88
N GLY A 53 6.07 15.13 -47.78
CA GLY A 53 7.33 15.41 -48.46
C GLY A 53 7.49 14.71 -49.82
N SER A 54 6.41 14.59 -50.59
CA SER A 54 6.42 13.88 -51.88
C SER A 54 7.43 14.49 -52.86
N PHE A 55 7.94 13.67 -53.78
CA PHE A 55 8.92 14.12 -54.78
C PHE A 55 8.40 15.31 -55.60
N GLN A 56 7.10 15.33 -55.93
CA GLN A 56 6.47 16.45 -56.66
C GLN A 56 6.66 17.77 -55.91
N ARG A 57 6.29 17.81 -54.63
CA ARG A 57 6.47 19.01 -53.79
C ARG A 57 7.93 19.41 -53.65
N PHE A 58 8.83 18.43 -53.53
CA PHE A 58 10.26 18.68 -53.48
C PHE A 58 10.78 19.30 -54.80
N SER A 59 10.43 18.73 -55.95
CA SER A 59 10.81 19.26 -57.26
C SER A 59 10.17 20.63 -57.55
N ASP A 60 8.96 20.87 -57.05
CA ASP A 60 8.28 22.15 -57.20
C ASP A 60 8.95 23.29 -56.42
N CYS A 61 9.57 22.98 -55.27
CA CYS A 61 10.36 23.95 -54.51
C CYS A 61 11.76 24.19 -55.13
N TYR A 62 12.30 23.20 -55.86
CA TYR A 62 13.63 23.25 -56.47
C TYR A 62 13.59 23.20 -58.02
N LYS A 63 12.58 23.84 -58.64
CA LYS A 63 12.34 23.81 -60.10
C LYS A 63 13.58 24.10 -60.95
N PRO A 64 14.38 25.16 -60.69
CA PRO A 64 15.53 25.47 -61.53
C PRO A 64 16.56 24.34 -61.55
N PHE A 65 16.80 23.70 -60.40
CA PHE A 65 17.74 22.59 -60.28
C PHE A 65 17.18 21.31 -60.92
N HIS A 66 15.89 21.04 -60.73
CA HIS A 66 15.22 19.89 -61.34
C HIS A 66 15.23 19.92 -62.86
N GLN A 67 15.04 21.10 -63.47
CA GLN A 67 15.09 21.28 -64.93
C GLN A 67 16.49 21.03 -65.50
N LEU A 68 17.54 21.39 -64.76
CA LEU A 68 18.93 21.17 -65.17
C LEU A 68 19.38 19.72 -64.98
N GLN A 69 19.04 19.11 -63.84
CA GLN A 69 19.44 17.74 -63.49
C GLN A 69 18.31 16.98 -62.77
N PRO A 70 17.34 16.42 -63.52
CA PRO A 70 16.19 15.73 -62.93
C PRO A 70 16.58 14.44 -62.22
N GLU A 71 17.55 13.71 -62.78
CA GLU A 71 18.05 12.44 -62.24
C GLU A 71 18.74 12.63 -60.88
N MET A 72 19.58 13.66 -60.75
CA MET A 72 20.23 13.96 -59.48
C MET A 72 19.25 14.48 -58.43
N THR A 73 18.28 15.30 -58.85
CA THR A 73 17.22 15.77 -57.94
C THR A 73 16.44 14.59 -57.34
N ARG A 74 16.11 13.58 -58.16
CA ARG A 74 15.44 12.36 -57.70
C ARG A 74 16.31 11.55 -56.75
N ARG A 75 17.58 11.30 -57.11
CA ARG A 75 18.53 10.59 -56.23
C ARG A 75 18.71 11.28 -54.89
N LEU A 76 18.76 12.62 -54.87
CA LEU A 76 18.89 13.40 -53.64
C LEU A 76 17.65 13.25 -52.75
N HIS A 77 16.45 13.35 -53.34
CA HIS A 77 15.19 13.15 -52.62
C HIS A 77 15.08 11.73 -52.05
N ASP A 78 15.34 10.71 -52.86
CA ASP A 78 15.30 9.31 -52.43
C ASP A 78 16.28 9.07 -51.26
N ARG A 79 17.50 9.62 -51.35
CA ARG A 79 18.51 9.52 -50.27
C ARG A 79 18.06 10.25 -49.01
N PHE A 80 17.50 11.45 -49.15
CA PHE A 80 16.99 12.23 -48.03
C PHE A 80 15.87 11.48 -47.30
N ILE A 81 14.87 10.96 -48.03
CA ILE A 81 13.75 10.23 -47.44
C ILE A 81 14.22 8.92 -46.80
N ALA A 82 15.12 8.18 -47.45
CA ALA A 82 15.68 6.96 -46.88
C ALA A 82 16.45 7.25 -45.58
N GLN A 83 17.35 8.24 -45.60
CA GLN A 83 18.13 8.60 -44.41
C GLN A 83 17.24 9.10 -43.27
N LEU A 84 16.24 9.94 -43.56
CA LEU A 84 15.29 10.42 -42.56
C LEU A 84 14.51 9.27 -41.92
N ARG A 85 13.98 8.34 -42.74
CA ARG A 85 13.24 7.18 -42.25
C ARG A 85 14.12 6.29 -41.36
N THR A 86 15.33 5.99 -41.81
CA THR A 86 16.26 5.13 -41.07
C THR A 86 16.67 5.78 -39.77
N SER A 87 17.10 7.05 -39.81
CA SER A 87 17.50 7.80 -38.62
C SER A 87 16.37 7.89 -37.59
N VAL A 88 15.15 8.25 -37.99
CA VAL A 88 14.01 8.30 -37.03
C VAL A 88 13.70 6.91 -36.45
N ARG A 89 13.81 5.84 -37.25
CA ARG A 89 13.59 4.47 -36.74
C ARG A 89 14.66 4.05 -35.75
N GLU A 90 15.92 4.37 -36.04
CA GLU A 90 17.06 4.09 -35.17
C GLU A 90 16.92 4.84 -33.84
N GLU A 91 16.64 6.14 -33.88
CA GLU A 91 16.42 6.97 -32.68
C GLU A 91 15.25 6.43 -31.83
N VAL A 92 14.13 6.06 -32.46
CA VAL A 92 13.00 5.46 -31.74
C VAL A 92 13.36 4.10 -31.14
N ALA A 93 14.16 3.28 -31.85
CA ALA A 93 14.62 2.00 -31.33
C ALA A 93 15.59 2.17 -30.15
N GLU A 94 16.45 3.20 -30.19
CA GLU A 94 17.34 3.56 -29.09
C GLU A 94 16.54 4.01 -27.87
N ILE A 95 15.58 4.93 -28.03
CA ILE A 95 14.69 5.36 -26.94
C ILE A 95 13.91 4.18 -26.33
N LYS A 96 13.47 3.22 -27.16
CA LYS A 96 12.80 1.99 -26.69
C LYS A 96 13.72 1.16 -25.81
N ALA A 97 14.95 0.92 -26.28
CA ALA A 97 15.94 0.13 -25.57
C ALA A 97 16.39 0.82 -24.27
N GLU A 98 16.71 2.12 -24.31
CA GLU A 98 17.10 2.92 -23.14
C GLU A 98 15.99 2.96 -22.08
N GLY A 99 14.75 3.19 -22.52
CA GLY A 99 13.58 3.25 -21.66
C GLY A 99 13.05 1.88 -21.23
N ASN A 100 13.63 0.77 -21.74
CA ASN A 100 13.14 -0.60 -21.56
C ASN A 100 11.62 -0.70 -21.79
N LEU A 101 11.13 -0.03 -22.85
CA LEU A 101 9.71 0.20 -23.06
C LEU A 101 8.94 -1.10 -23.29
N GLU A 102 9.56 -2.11 -23.88
CA GLU A 102 8.98 -3.43 -24.08
C GLU A 102 8.58 -4.08 -22.74
N ALA A 103 9.45 -4.01 -21.74
CA ALA A 103 9.17 -4.58 -20.41
C ALA A 103 8.13 -3.74 -19.65
N VAL A 104 8.23 -2.41 -19.72
CA VAL A 104 7.29 -1.51 -19.03
C VAL A 104 5.89 -1.61 -19.62
N LEU A 105 5.76 -1.59 -20.95
CA LEU A 105 4.46 -1.69 -21.63
C LEU A 105 3.84 -3.08 -21.50
N SER A 106 4.64 -4.15 -21.52
CA SER A 106 4.12 -5.51 -21.25
C SER A 106 3.66 -5.68 -19.80
N THR A 107 4.37 -5.09 -18.84
CA THR A 107 3.94 -5.06 -17.43
C THR A 107 2.65 -4.25 -17.28
N LEU A 108 2.53 -3.11 -17.98
CA LEU A 108 1.31 -2.32 -17.99
C LEU A 108 0.13 -3.08 -18.64
N ASP A 109 0.38 -3.82 -19.73
CA ASP A 109 -0.61 -4.71 -20.34
C ASP A 109 -1.11 -5.72 -19.29
N ALA A 110 -0.20 -6.38 -18.55
CA ALA A 110 -0.57 -7.32 -17.48
C ALA A 110 -1.38 -6.68 -16.34
N ILE A 111 -0.96 -5.51 -15.83
CA ILE A 111 -1.69 -4.79 -14.77
C ILE A 111 -3.10 -4.42 -15.22
N VAL A 112 -3.26 -4.00 -16.48
CA VAL A 112 -4.57 -3.66 -17.04
C VAL A 112 -5.45 -4.90 -17.13
N GLU A 113 -4.91 -6.03 -17.60
CA GLU A 113 -5.63 -7.31 -17.64
C GLU A 113 -6.09 -7.75 -16.23
N GLU A 114 -5.21 -7.70 -15.23
CA GLU A 114 -5.55 -8.01 -13.84
C GLU A 114 -6.62 -7.08 -13.26
N GLY A 115 -6.62 -5.81 -13.69
CA GLY A 115 -7.55 -4.79 -13.25
C GLY A 115 -8.92 -4.81 -13.93
N LYS A 116 -9.11 -5.54 -15.03
CA LYS A 116 -10.34 -5.48 -15.86
C LYS A 116 -11.63 -5.76 -15.10
N ALA A 117 -11.58 -6.58 -14.05
CA ALA A 117 -12.75 -6.93 -13.26
C ALA A 117 -13.24 -5.79 -12.34
N ARG A 118 -12.44 -4.74 -12.15
CA ARG A 118 -12.76 -3.61 -11.27
C ARG A 118 -13.29 -2.46 -12.11
N GLU A 119 -14.61 -2.28 -12.10
CA GLU A 119 -15.28 -1.19 -12.83
C GLU A 119 -15.25 0.14 -12.05
N GLU A 120 -15.01 0.08 -10.73
CA GLU A 120 -14.94 1.28 -9.90
C GLU A 120 -13.69 2.12 -10.20
N PRO A 121 -13.78 3.46 -10.11
CA PRO A 121 -12.62 4.33 -10.23
C PRO A 121 -11.54 3.96 -9.22
N ALA A 122 -10.39 3.51 -9.72
CA ALA A 122 -9.25 3.20 -8.87
C ALA A 122 -8.77 4.45 -8.12
N TRP A 123 -8.27 4.24 -6.89
CA TRP A 123 -7.70 5.30 -6.07
C TRP A 123 -6.59 6.07 -6.82
N ARG A 124 -6.51 7.37 -6.57
CA ARG A 124 -5.48 8.27 -7.10
C ARG A 124 -4.86 9.06 -5.94
N PRO A 125 -3.55 9.40 -6.01
CA PRO A 125 -2.91 10.22 -5.00
C PRO A 125 -3.70 11.50 -4.76
N SER A 126 -3.98 11.79 -3.49
CA SER A 126 -4.79 12.96 -3.14
C SER A 126 -4.00 14.27 -3.21
N GLY A 127 -2.67 14.18 -3.34
CA GLY A 127 -1.76 15.31 -3.24
C GLY A 127 -1.37 15.65 -1.80
N VAL A 128 -1.90 14.92 -0.81
CA VAL A 128 -1.58 15.06 0.61
C VAL A 128 -0.79 13.82 1.05
N PRO A 129 0.55 13.93 1.20
CA PRO A 129 1.42 12.78 1.49
C PRO A 129 1.00 12.00 2.73
N GLU A 130 0.59 12.69 3.81
CA GLU A 130 0.20 12.04 5.07
C GLU A 130 -1.02 11.16 4.90
N LYS A 131 -1.98 11.57 4.06
CA LYS A 131 -3.19 10.78 3.78
C LYS A 131 -2.84 9.56 2.94
N ASP A 132 -2.01 9.75 1.94
CA ASP A 132 -1.64 8.71 0.97
C ASP A 132 -0.75 7.64 1.64
N MET A 133 0.17 8.05 2.52
CA MET A 133 1.05 7.15 3.27
C MET A 133 0.31 6.30 4.31
N ARG A 134 -0.78 6.79 4.90
CA ARG A 134 -1.55 6.02 5.91
C ARG A 134 -2.03 4.68 5.37
N SER A 135 -2.50 4.64 4.12
CA SER A 135 -2.98 3.39 3.50
C SER A 135 -1.85 2.38 3.33
N ALA A 136 -0.65 2.85 2.95
CA ALA A 136 0.52 1.99 2.77
C ALA A 136 1.06 1.47 4.12
N LEU A 137 1.05 2.30 5.16
CA LEU A 137 1.59 1.94 6.48
C LEU A 137 0.63 1.11 7.34
N ALA A 138 -0.68 1.19 7.10
CA ALA A 138 -1.69 0.56 7.93
C ALA A 138 -1.47 -0.95 8.15
N PRO A 139 -1.20 -1.79 7.13
CA PRO A 139 -1.02 -3.22 7.33
C PRO A 139 0.14 -3.55 8.29
N GLY A 140 1.28 -2.88 8.13
CA GLY A 140 2.46 -3.09 8.98
C GLY A 140 2.21 -2.67 10.44
N LEU A 141 1.56 -1.53 10.65
CA LEU A 141 1.21 -1.03 11.99
C LEU A 141 0.18 -1.94 12.68
N LEU A 142 -0.80 -2.47 11.93
CA LEU A 142 -1.78 -3.43 12.46
C LEU A 142 -1.08 -4.72 12.90
N GLN A 143 -0.15 -5.26 12.10
CA GLN A 143 0.62 -6.45 12.48
C GLN A 143 1.47 -6.23 13.74
N GLN A 144 2.09 -5.06 13.88
CA GLN A 144 2.85 -4.69 15.08
C GLN A 144 1.93 -4.60 16.31
N ARG A 145 0.79 -3.91 16.18
CA ARG A 145 -0.22 -3.82 17.24
C ARG A 145 -0.66 -5.20 17.71
N ASP A 146 -0.98 -6.09 16.79
CA ASP A 146 -1.49 -7.43 17.12
C ASP A 146 -0.42 -8.30 17.79
N THR A 147 0.84 -8.11 17.42
CA THR A 147 1.98 -8.78 18.07
C THR A 147 2.19 -8.28 19.50
N LEU A 148 2.15 -6.96 19.71
CA LEU A 148 2.27 -6.37 21.05
C LEU A 148 1.10 -6.78 21.94
N ARG A 149 -0.13 -6.76 21.41
CA ARG A 149 -1.33 -7.20 22.14
C ARG A 149 -1.19 -8.65 22.61
N ARG A 150 -0.71 -9.57 21.77
CA ARG A 150 -0.46 -10.96 22.17
C ARG A 150 0.59 -11.08 23.28
N ARG A 151 1.65 -10.28 23.23
CA ARG A 151 2.68 -10.25 24.29
C ARG A 151 2.12 -9.76 25.61
N VAL A 152 1.35 -8.66 25.59
CA VAL A 152 0.69 -8.11 26.78
C VAL A 152 -0.26 -9.13 27.39
N GLN A 153 -1.11 -9.76 26.58
CA GLN A 153 -2.05 -10.79 27.06
C GLN A 153 -1.34 -11.99 27.70
N ARG A 154 -0.22 -12.43 27.12
CA ARG A 154 0.61 -13.50 27.72
C ARG A 154 1.13 -13.08 29.09
N GLN A 155 1.72 -11.89 29.18
CA GLN A 155 2.28 -11.39 30.44
C GLN A 155 1.20 -11.22 31.50
N GLU A 156 0.03 -10.71 31.12
CA GLU A 156 -1.11 -10.58 32.03
C GLU A 156 -1.60 -11.94 32.56
N ALA A 157 -1.64 -12.97 31.71
CA ALA A 157 -2.03 -14.31 32.12
C ALA A 157 -1.02 -14.91 33.11
N GLU A 158 0.27 -14.80 32.83
CA GLU A 158 1.35 -15.24 33.73
C GLU A 158 1.30 -14.48 35.06
N ASN A 159 1.15 -13.15 35.02
CA ASN A 159 1.03 -12.33 36.23
C ASN A 159 -0.18 -12.71 37.08
N ARG A 160 -1.32 -13.05 36.46
CA ARG A 160 -2.51 -13.54 37.20
C ARG A 160 -2.20 -14.87 37.89
N GLN A 161 -1.55 -15.81 37.21
CA GLN A 161 -1.16 -17.09 37.81
C GLN A 161 -0.19 -16.90 38.98
N LEU A 162 0.83 -16.06 38.81
CA LEU A 162 1.77 -15.71 39.87
C LEU A 162 1.07 -15.03 41.05
N ALA A 163 0.14 -14.12 40.81
CA ALA A 163 -0.62 -13.46 41.87
C ALA A 163 -1.46 -14.46 42.69
N VAL A 164 -2.06 -15.47 42.05
CA VAL A 164 -2.76 -16.55 42.76
C VAL A 164 -1.78 -17.36 43.61
N ALA A 165 -0.63 -17.75 43.05
CA ALA A 165 0.40 -18.50 43.79
C ALA A 165 0.93 -17.72 45.01
N VAL A 166 1.20 -16.42 44.85
CA VAL A 166 1.64 -15.54 45.95
C VAL A 166 0.57 -15.44 47.04
N ARG A 167 -0.71 -15.29 46.66
CA ARG A 167 -1.81 -15.25 47.64
C ARG A 167 -1.94 -16.57 48.40
N ALA A 168 -1.82 -17.70 47.70
CA ALA A 168 -1.82 -19.02 48.34
C ALA A 168 -0.63 -19.18 49.31
N GLY A 169 0.57 -18.79 48.89
CA GLY A 169 1.76 -18.80 49.75
C GLY A 169 1.63 -17.90 50.98
N ARG A 170 1.04 -16.70 50.85
CA ARG A 170 0.77 -15.81 51.99
C ARG A 170 -0.16 -16.47 53.01
N ARG A 171 -1.24 -17.12 52.56
CA ARG A 171 -2.17 -17.85 53.45
C ARG A 171 -1.49 -19.01 54.18
N GLN A 172 -0.60 -19.74 53.50
CA GLN A 172 0.17 -20.82 54.12
C GLN A 172 1.11 -20.29 55.21
N LEU A 173 1.80 -19.17 54.96
CA LEU A 173 2.65 -18.53 55.95
C LEU A 173 1.86 -18.04 57.17
N GLU A 174 0.68 -17.47 56.96
CA GLU A 174 -0.22 -17.07 58.05
C GLU A 174 -0.65 -18.27 58.90
N ALA A 175 -1.04 -19.39 58.28
CA ALA A 175 -1.40 -20.61 58.99
C ALA A 175 -0.22 -21.19 59.79
N LEU A 176 0.97 -21.24 59.19
CA LEU A 176 2.19 -21.70 59.88
C LEU A 176 2.55 -20.80 61.06
N ARG A 177 2.38 -19.47 60.92
CA ARG A 177 2.60 -18.51 62.01
C ARG A 177 1.66 -18.77 63.18
N LEU A 178 0.36 -18.97 62.92
CA LEU A 178 -0.63 -19.29 63.95
C LEU A 178 -0.30 -20.62 64.65
N GLN A 179 0.09 -21.65 63.89
CA GLN A 179 0.49 -22.93 64.46
C GLN A 179 1.75 -22.80 65.34
N GLY A 180 2.74 -22.03 64.89
CA GLY A 180 3.94 -21.74 65.67
C GLY A 180 3.61 -21.02 66.99
N GLN A 181 2.73 -20.02 66.94
CA GLN A 181 2.25 -19.30 68.13
C GLN A 181 1.51 -20.23 69.10
N ALA A 182 0.59 -21.06 68.62
CA ALA A 182 -0.15 -22.01 69.44
C ALA A 182 0.77 -23.03 70.13
N ARG A 183 1.75 -23.58 69.38
CA ARG A 183 2.77 -24.47 69.96
C ARG A 183 3.59 -23.79 71.03
N TRP A 184 4.02 -22.56 70.78
CA TRP A 184 4.79 -21.79 71.76
C TRP A 184 3.98 -21.53 73.05
N GLN A 185 2.71 -21.15 72.93
CA GLN A 185 1.82 -20.97 74.07
C GLN A 185 1.61 -22.29 74.85
N ALA A 186 1.42 -23.41 74.15
CA ALA A 186 1.31 -24.72 74.77
C ALA A 186 2.59 -25.09 75.56
N TRP A 187 3.76 -24.83 74.99
CA TRP A 187 5.05 -25.02 75.68
C TRP A 187 5.18 -24.13 76.91
N GLN A 188 4.77 -22.86 76.84
CA GLN A 188 4.78 -21.98 78.01
C GLN A 188 3.85 -22.46 79.12
N ALA A 189 2.66 -22.97 78.78
CA ALA A 189 1.74 -23.52 79.77
C ALA A 189 2.33 -24.74 80.48
N VAL A 190 2.99 -25.64 79.73
CA VAL A 190 3.72 -26.79 80.31
C VAL A 190 4.84 -26.32 81.22
N HIS A 191 5.62 -25.33 80.80
CA HIS A 191 6.71 -24.77 81.61
C HIS A 191 6.19 -24.19 82.93
N ARG A 192 5.11 -23.38 82.89
CA ARG A 192 4.48 -22.84 84.10
C ARG A 192 3.97 -23.94 85.02
N GLY A 193 3.32 -24.96 84.48
CA GLY A 193 2.89 -26.12 85.27
C GLY A 193 4.05 -26.87 85.93
N GLN A 194 5.22 -26.96 85.26
CA GLN A 194 6.43 -27.51 85.86
C GLN A 194 6.99 -26.62 86.97
N GLU A 195 6.98 -25.29 86.81
CA GLU A 195 7.39 -24.35 87.85
C GLU A 195 6.47 -24.43 89.08
N GLU A 196 5.15 -24.53 88.87
CA GLU A 196 4.16 -24.73 89.92
C GLU A 196 4.38 -26.06 90.67
N LEU A 197 4.59 -27.16 89.94
CA LEU A 197 4.93 -28.46 90.52
C LEU A 197 6.24 -28.41 91.31
N ALA A 198 7.26 -27.73 90.78
CA ALA A 198 8.54 -27.55 91.46
C ALA A 198 8.39 -26.72 92.75
N ALA A 199 7.53 -25.70 92.77
CA ALA A 199 7.23 -24.92 93.97
C ALA A 199 6.51 -25.76 95.04
N VAL A 200 5.55 -26.60 94.64
CA VAL A 200 4.86 -27.53 95.55
C VAL A 200 5.82 -28.56 96.14
N LEU A 201 6.73 -29.10 95.32
CA LEU A 201 7.73 -30.08 95.77
C LEU A 201 8.85 -29.47 96.62
N ARG A 202 9.07 -28.15 96.55
CA ARG A 202 10.13 -27.49 97.32
C ARG A 202 9.73 -27.17 98.76
N GLY A 203 8.43 -27.12 99.10
CA GLY A 203 7.90 -26.91 100.46
C GLY A 203 8.32 -25.56 101.10
N PRO A 204 7.54 -25.00 102.04
CA PRO A 204 8.03 -23.87 102.84
C PRO A 204 9.11 -24.39 103.81
N GLU A 205 10.21 -23.63 103.98
CA GLU A 205 11.12 -23.84 105.11
C GLU A 205 10.39 -23.70 106.46
#